data_AF-A0A553WK89-F1
#
_entry.id   AF-A0A553WK89-F1
#
_cell.length_a   1.000
_cell.length_b   1.000
_cell.length_c   1.000
_cell.angle_alpha   90.00
_cell.angle_beta   90.00
_cell.angle_gamma   90.00
#
_symmetry.space_group_name_H-M   'P 1'
#
loop_
_entity.id
_entity.type
_entity.pdbx_description
1 polymer ?
#
loop_
_entity_poly.entity_id
_entity_poly.type
_entity_poly.pdbx_seq_one_letter_code
_entity_poly.pdbx_strand_id
1 'polypeptide(L)'
;MTSLTWLHDIVLVNDGPDENCPGDVDVFRNLTDARAYLEHWAESVECAVFSGAGQKLIMEADQHGNVSIRAREDRVDGEAIIKAWLTRMAKAILESRRARVGKRWRSVNLGELEAQGVLPETVEGLIAYVGFTV
;
A
#
# COMPACT_ATOMS: atom_id res chain seq x y z
N MET A 1 -19.85 13.66 8.52
CA MET A 1 -19.59 13.83 7.07
C MET A 1 -18.21 13.28 6.80
N THR A 2 -18.08 12.15 6.12
CA THR A 2 -16.79 11.69 5.61
C THR A 2 -16.37 12.67 4.51
N SER A 3 -15.27 13.38 4.74
CA SER A 3 -14.69 14.25 3.71
C SER A 3 -14.18 13.36 2.60
N LEU A 4 -14.68 13.54 1.38
CA LEU A 4 -14.14 12.87 0.20
C LEU A 4 -12.71 13.37 -0.02
N THR A 5 -11.74 12.45 0.05
CA THR A 5 -10.32 12.71 -0.24
C THR A 5 -9.85 11.80 -1.37
N TRP A 6 -8.77 12.20 -2.05
CA TRP A 6 -8.14 11.38 -3.11
C TRP A 6 -7.61 10.03 -2.59
N LEU A 7 -7.48 9.86 -1.27
CA LEU A 7 -7.10 8.60 -0.64
C LEU A 7 -8.14 7.49 -0.85
N HIS A 8 -9.41 7.82 -1.13
CA HIS A 8 -10.43 6.81 -1.42
C HIS A 8 -10.20 6.09 -2.76
N ASP A 9 -9.44 6.71 -3.67
CA ASP A 9 -9.11 6.13 -4.96
C ASP A 9 -7.91 5.18 -4.86
N ILE A 10 -6.97 5.47 -3.96
CA ILE A 10 -5.79 4.64 -3.73
C ILE A 10 -6.21 3.30 -3.16
N VAL A 11 -5.61 2.22 -3.67
CA VAL A 11 -5.84 0.87 -3.20
C VAL A 11 -4.51 0.29 -2.71
N LEU A 12 -4.52 -0.26 -1.50
CA LEU A 12 -3.42 -0.99 -0.92
C LEU A 12 -3.79 -2.46 -0.87
N VAL A 13 -2.93 -3.31 -1.42
CA VAL A 13 -3.08 -4.76 -1.42
C VAL A 13 -1.96 -5.34 -0.57
N ASN A 14 -2.31 -6.13 0.45
CA ASN A 14 -1.34 -6.84 1.28
C ASN A 14 -1.36 -8.32 0.91
N ASP A 15 -0.22 -8.83 0.41
CA ASP A 15 -0.03 -10.24 0.04
C ASP A 15 0.24 -11.17 1.25
N GLY A 16 0.28 -10.59 2.45
CA GLY A 16 0.47 -11.31 3.70
C GLY A 16 -0.70 -12.23 4.06
N PRO A 17 -0.51 -13.13 5.03
CA PRO A 17 -1.52 -14.13 5.41
C PRO A 17 -2.79 -13.53 6.01
N ASP A 18 -2.72 -12.30 6.55
CA ASP A 18 -3.87 -11.57 7.06
C ASP A 18 -3.58 -10.05 7.13
N GLU A 19 -4.58 -9.27 7.54
CA GLU A 19 -4.48 -7.81 7.63
C GLU A 19 -3.54 -7.28 8.74
N ASN A 20 -3.20 -8.10 9.74
CA ASN A 20 -2.30 -7.73 10.83
C ASN A 20 -0.84 -8.12 10.56
N CYS A 21 -0.61 -9.04 9.63
CA CYS A 21 0.71 -9.51 9.23
C CYS A 21 1.00 -9.06 7.80
N PRO A 22 1.49 -7.82 7.59
CA PRO A 22 1.83 -7.36 6.26
C PRO A 22 2.98 -8.19 5.68
N GLY A 23 2.78 -8.70 4.47
CA GLY A 23 3.83 -9.26 3.62
C GLY A 23 4.50 -8.13 2.82
N ASP A 24 4.47 -8.23 1.49
CA ASP A 24 4.61 -7.13 0.56
C ASP A 24 3.27 -6.39 0.39
N VAL A 25 3.35 -5.06 0.33
CA VAL A 25 2.16 -4.21 0.25
C VAL A 25 2.25 -3.39 -1.03
N ASP A 26 1.43 -3.72 -2.00
CA ASP A 26 1.35 -2.99 -3.25
C ASP A 26 0.43 -1.78 -3.10
N VAL A 27 0.85 -0.63 -3.64
CA VAL A 27 0.09 0.62 -3.57
C VAL A 27 -0.30 1.04 -4.97
N PHE A 28 -1.58 0.99 -5.28
CA PHE A 28 -2.12 1.35 -6.59
C PHE A 28 -2.81 2.69 -6.55
N ARG A 29 -2.68 3.47 -7.62
CA ARG A 29 -3.25 4.82 -7.70
C ARG A 29 -4.77 4.81 -7.77
N ASN A 30 -5.34 3.76 -8.34
CA ASN A 30 -6.77 3.60 -8.51
C ASN A 30 -7.16 2.12 -8.46
N LEU A 31 -8.45 1.87 -8.35
CA LEU A 31 -9.02 0.52 -8.34
C LEU A 31 -8.79 -0.27 -9.64
N THR A 32 -8.77 0.39 -10.79
CA THR A 32 -8.57 -0.30 -12.08
C THR A 32 -7.21 -0.98 -12.13
N ASP A 33 -6.16 -0.28 -11.70
CA ASP A 33 -4.80 -0.82 -11.66
C ASP A 33 -4.71 -1.99 -10.68
N ALA A 34 -5.28 -1.84 -9.48
CA ALA A 34 -5.32 -2.90 -8.48
C ALA A 34 -6.09 -4.14 -8.96
N ARG A 35 -7.21 -3.96 -9.67
CA ARG A 35 -7.98 -5.07 -10.25
C ARG A 35 -7.16 -5.82 -11.29
N ALA A 36 -6.56 -5.12 -12.23
CA ALA A 36 -5.72 -5.74 -13.26
C ALA A 36 -4.60 -6.58 -12.64
N TYR A 37 -3.98 -6.07 -11.56
CA TYR A 37 -3.00 -6.83 -10.77
C TYR A 37 -3.62 -8.08 -10.14
N LEU A 38 -4.73 -7.95 -9.42
CA LEU A 38 -5.38 -9.08 -8.72
C LEU A 38 -5.96 -10.13 -9.67
N GLU A 39 -6.35 -9.76 -10.89
CA GLU A 39 -6.83 -10.68 -11.92
C GLU A 39 -5.77 -11.72 -12.32
N HIS A 40 -4.48 -11.40 -12.15
CA HIS A 40 -3.39 -12.36 -12.34
C HIS A 40 -3.38 -13.46 -11.28
N TRP A 41 -4.09 -13.25 -10.17
CA TRP A 41 -4.18 -14.12 -9.00
C TRP A 41 -5.63 -14.52 -8.70
N ALA A 42 -6.53 -14.41 -9.69
CA ALA A 42 -7.98 -14.52 -9.51
C ALA A 42 -8.46 -15.85 -8.89
N GLU A 43 -7.67 -16.91 -9.00
CA GLU A 43 -7.98 -18.23 -8.41
C GLU A 43 -7.99 -18.20 -6.87
N SER A 44 -7.34 -17.23 -6.23
CA SER A 44 -7.25 -17.13 -4.77
C SER A 44 -7.10 -15.68 -4.30
N VAL A 45 -8.11 -14.84 -4.51
CA VAL A 45 -8.13 -13.47 -3.95
C VAL A 45 -8.40 -13.52 -2.44
N GLU A 46 -7.39 -13.94 -1.68
CA GLU A 46 -7.43 -14.03 -0.21
C GLU A 46 -6.67 -12.87 0.48
N CYS A 47 -6.01 -12.02 -0.31
CA CYS A 47 -5.24 -10.88 0.18
C CYS A 47 -6.13 -9.82 0.83
N ALA A 48 -5.59 -9.13 1.85
CA ALA A 48 -6.28 -8.02 2.48
C ALA A 48 -6.14 -6.75 1.62
N VAL A 49 -7.27 -6.14 1.26
CA VAL A 49 -7.30 -4.95 0.40
C VAL A 49 -7.98 -3.79 1.11
N PHE A 50 -7.34 -2.63 1.11
CA PHE A 50 -7.85 -1.41 1.74
C PHE A 50 -7.77 -0.22 0.79
N SER A 51 -8.65 0.77 0.95
CA SER A 51 -8.43 2.09 0.38
C SER A 51 -7.39 2.85 1.21
N GLY A 52 -6.76 3.86 0.61
CA GLY A 52 -5.90 4.80 1.34
C GLY A 52 -6.65 5.58 2.43
N ALA A 53 -7.98 5.62 2.38
CA ALA A 53 -8.82 6.22 3.41
C ALA A 53 -9.18 5.25 4.56
N GLY A 54 -8.64 4.02 4.56
CA GLY A 54 -8.85 3.03 5.62
C GLY A 54 -10.13 2.20 5.47
N GLN A 55 -10.80 2.22 4.32
CA GLN A 55 -11.95 1.34 4.08
C GLN A 55 -11.45 -0.03 3.63
N LYS A 56 -11.97 -1.11 4.20
CA LYS A 56 -11.68 -2.45 3.71
C LYS A 56 -12.46 -2.70 2.42
N LEU A 57 -11.78 -3.18 1.39
CA LEU A 57 -12.36 -3.52 0.10
C LEU A 57 -12.50 -5.04 0.02
N ILE A 58 -13.73 -5.52 0.00
CA ILE A 58 -14.01 -6.95 -0.18
C ILE A 58 -14.01 -7.23 -1.67
N MET A 59 -12.94 -7.89 -2.13
CA MET A 59 -12.74 -8.24 -3.53
C MET A 59 -13.39 -9.61 -3.83
N GLU A 60 -13.91 -9.78 -5.03
CA GLU A 60 -14.40 -11.07 -5.52
C GLU A 60 -13.97 -11.29 -6.97
N ALA A 61 -13.65 -12.53 -7.32
CA ALA A 61 -13.38 -12.95 -8.69
C ALA A 61 -14.60 -13.70 -9.26
N ASP A 62 -14.96 -13.39 -10.51
CA ASP A 62 -15.99 -14.15 -11.23
C ASP A 62 -15.43 -15.44 -11.85
N GLN A 63 -16.30 -16.23 -12.49
CA GLN A 63 -15.92 -17.48 -13.17
C GLN A 63 -14.97 -17.30 -14.38
N HIS A 64 -14.76 -16.06 -14.82
CA HIS A 64 -13.86 -15.70 -15.91
C HIS A 64 -12.55 -15.10 -15.40
N GLY A 65 -12.37 -15.03 -14.08
CA GLY A 65 -11.19 -14.46 -13.44
C GLY A 65 -11.22 -12.93 -13.35
N ASN A 66 -12.33 -12.27 -13.67
CA ASN A 66 -12.43 -10.81 -13.51
C ASN A 66 -12.63 -10.48 -12.03
N VAL A 67 -11.79 -9.59 -11.50
CA VAL A 67 -11.88 -9.18 -10.09
C VAL A 67 -12.74 -7.92 -9.99
N SER A 68 -13.62 -7.83 -8.99
CA SER A 68 -14.44 -6.66 -8.71
C SER A 68 -14.59 -6.41 -7.21
N ILE A 69 -15.11 -5.22 -6.84
CA ILE A 69 -15.44 -4.93 -5.43
C ILE A 69 -16.85 -5.44 -5.16
N ARG A 70 -16.97 -6.41 -4.26
CA ARG A 70 -18.23 -6.87 -3.70
C ARG A 70 -18.80 -5.88 -2.68
N ALA A 71 -17.95 -5.37 -1.79
CA ALA A 71 -18.34 -4.46 -0.72
C ALA A 71 -17.21 -3.53 -0.28
N ARG A 72 -17.59 -2.39 0.29
CA ARG A 72 -16.69 -1.47 1.00
C ARG A 72 -17.13 -1.39 2.44
N GLU A 73 -16.24 -1.70 3.37
CA GLU A 73 -16.54 -1.71 4.80
C GLU A 73 -15.73 -0.62 5.51
N ASP A 74 -16.44 0.27 6.20
CA ASP A 74 -15.79 1.24 7.08
C ASP A 74 -15.22 0.50 8.29
N ARG A 75 -13.89 0.60 8.46
CA ARG A 75 -13.15 -0.03 9.56
C ARG A 75 -12.63 1.04 10.49
N VAL A 76 -13.01 0.95 11.77
CA VAL A 76 -12.58 1.90 12.81
C VAL A 76 -11.06 1.92 12.96
N ASP A 77 -10.41 0.79 12.74
CA ASP A 77 -8.97 0.57 12.80
C ASP A 77 -8.27 0.63 11.44
N GLY A 78 -9.00 0.84 10.35
CA GLY A 78 -8.47 0.72 8.99
C GLY A 78 -7.33 1.67 8.69
N GLU A 79 -7.41 2.93 9.16
CA GLU A 79 -6.32 3.91 9.04
C GLU A 79 -5.05 3.44 9.79
N ALA A 80 -5.22 2.87 10.98
CA ALA A 80 -4.09 2.37 11.77
C ALA A 80 -3.42 1.17 11.09
N ILE A 81 -4.21 0.27 10.51
CA ILE A 81 -3.74 -0.90 9.75
C ILE A 81 -2.90 -0.43 8.56
N ILE A 82 -3.45 0.42 7.67
CA ILE A 82 -2.72 0.87 6.47
C ILE A 82 -1.48 1.68 6.84
N LYS A 83 -1.54 2.48 7.92
CA LYS A 83 -0.38 3.23 8.41
C LYS A 83 0.72 2.29 8.89
N ALA A 84 0.39 1.19 9.57
CA ALA A 84 1.36 0.20 10.01
C ALA A 84 2.04 -0.49 8.81
N TRP A 85 1.26 -0.87 7.80
CA TRP A 85 1.76 -1.45 6.54
C TRP A 85 2.74 -0.51 5.84
N LEU A 86 2.29 0.71 5.55
CA LEU A 86 3.07 1.71 4.85
C LEU A 86 4.34 2.11 5.63
N THR A 87 4.25 2.19 6.96
CA THR A 87 5.43 2.46 7.81
C THR A 87 6.45 1.33 7.70
N ARG A 88 6.02 0.07 7.67
CA ARG A 88 6.92 -1.08 7.50
C ARG A 88 7.63 -1.02 6.15
N MET A 89 6.89 -0.75 5.07
CA MET A 89 7.49 -0.56 3.74
C MET A 89 8.46 0.61 3.71
N ALA A 90 8.07 1.76 4.25
CA ALA A 90 8.90 2.97 4.27
C ALA A 90 10.22 2.72 5.00
N LYS A 91 10.21 1.94 6.11
CA LYS A 91 11.42 1.50 6.79
C LYS A 91 12.31 0.63 5.89
N ALA A 92 11.73 -0.35 5.19
CA ALA A 92 12.49 -1.20 4.27
C ALA A 92 13.12 -0.40 3.11
N ILE A 93 12.37 0.55 2.54
CA ILE A 93 12.86 1.47 1.50
C ILE A 93 14.00 2.33 2.03
N LEU A 94 13.84 2.92 3.22
CA LEU A 94 14.88 3.73 3.85
C LEU A 94 16.17 2.94 4.04
N GLU A 95 16.10 1.72 4.58
CA GLU A 95 17.28 0.86 4.77
C GLU A 95 17.94 0.52 3.44
N SER A 96 17.16 0.20 2.40
CA SER A 96 17.65 0.01 1.04
C SER A 96 18.34 1.26 0.47
N ARG A 97 17.80 2.45 0.73
CA ARG A 97 18.41 3.72 0.29
C ARG A 97 19.70 4.01 1.05
N ARG A 98 19.73 3.81 2.37
CA ARG A 98 20.94 3.92 3.22
C ARG A 98 22.07 3.02 2.74
N ALA A 99 21.77 1.77 2.41
CA ALA A 99 22.75 0.81 1.89
C ALA A 99 23.37 1.25 0.54
N ARG A 100 22.67 2.10 -0.22
CA ARG A 100 23.09 2.63 -1.53
C ARG A 100 23.84 3.95 -1.45
N VAL A 101 23.84 4.64 -0.30
CA VAL A 101 24.58 5.89 -0.14
C VAL A 101 26.07 5.66 -0.40
N GLY A 102 26.67 6.48 -1.28
CA GLY A 102 28.09 6.41 -1.61
C GLY A 102 28.49 5.22 -2.51
N LYS A 103 27.53 4.45 -3.03
CA LYS A 103 27.82 3.37 -3.98
C LYS A 103 28.01 3.91 -5.40
N ARG A 104 29.08 3.49 -6.08
CA ARG A 104 29.48 4.00 -7.41
C ARG A 104 28.43 3.79 -8.50
N TRP A 105 27.63 2.74 -8.40
CA TRP A 105 26.49 2.48 -9.27
C TRP A 105 25.22 2.56 -8.42
N ARG A 106 24.28 3.43 -8.77
CA ARG A 106 23.04 3.70 -8.02
C ARG A 106 23.23 4.39 -6.66
N SER A 107 24.19 5.32 -6.55
CA SER A 107 24.25 6.22 -5.38
C SER A 107 22.93 6.94 -5.21
N VAL A 108 22.39 6.92 -4.00
CA VAL A 108 21.22 7.70 -3.62
C VAL A 108 21.67 8.78 -2.65
N ASN A 109 21.11 9.98 -2.80
CA ASN A 109 21.26 11.06 -1.82
C ASN A 109 20.08 11.01 -0.86
N LEU A 110 20.36 11.05 0.44
CA LEU A 110 19.34 11.14 1.47
C LEU A 110 19.19 12.61 1.90
N GLY A 111 17.95 13.02 2.17
CA GLY A 111 17.70 14.26 2.90
C GLY A 111 18.19 14.17 4.34
N GLU A 112 18.34 15.31 5.03
CA GLU A 112 18.84 15.35 6.41
C GLU A 112 17.98 14.51 7.37
N LEU A 113 16.66 14.72 7.37
CA LEU A 113 15.72 13.97 8.21
C LEU A 113 15.66 12.48 7.85
N GLU A 114 15.69 12.18 6.55
CA GLU A 114 15.72 10.80 6.06
C GLU A 114 17.01 10.07 6.51
N ALA A 115 18.16 10.75 6.46
CA ALA A 115 19.42 10.22 6.95
C ALA A 115 19.37 9.91 8.46
N GLN A 116 18.67 10.75 9.25
CA GLN A 116 18.41 10.51 10.68
C GLN A 116 17.37 9.40 10.93
N GLY A 117 16.67 8.95 9.89
CA GLY A 117 15.70 7.87 9.95
C GLY A 117 14.29 8.33 10.30
N VAL A 118 14.02 9.62 10.17
CA VAL A 118 12.68 10.18 10.33
C VAL A 118 11.86 9.86 9.07
N LEU A 119 10.69 9.26 9.28
CA LEU A 119 9.74 8.91 8.22
C LEU A 119 8.48 9.79 8.34
N PRO A 120 7.71 9.96 7.25
CA PRO A 120 6.42 10.62 7.32
C PRO A 120 5.47 9.92 8.29
N GLU A 121 4.64 10.70 8.99
CA GLU A 121 3.73 10.18 10.01
C GLU A 121 2.27 10.10 9.52
N THR A 122 1.96 10.65 8.35
CA THR A 122 0.61 10.60 7.77
C THR A 122 0.53 9.54 6.67
N VAL A 123 -0.67 9.03 6.40
CA VAL A 123 -0.90 8.06 5.32
C VAL A 123 -0.49 8.66 3.97
N GLU A 124 -0.86 9.90 3.69
CA GLU A 124 -0.49 10.62 2.47
C GLU A 124 1.03 10.73 2.31
N GLY A 125 1.72 11.12 3.39
CA GLY A 125 3.16 11.29 3.39
C GLY A 125 3.88 9.95 3.19
N LEU A 126 3.38 8.89 3.81
CA LEU A 126 3.93 7.55 3.65
C LEU A 126 3.71 7.02 2.23
N ILE A 127 2.53 7.22 1.64
CA ILE A 127 2.26 6.85 0.24
C ILE A 127 3.20 7.62 -0.70
N ALA A 128 3.40 8.93 -0.48
CA ALA A 128 4.32 9.73 -1.28
C ALA A 128 5.78 9.24 -1.17
N TYR A 129 6.16 8.70 -0.01
CA TYR A 129 7.49 8.16 0.22
C TYR A 129 7.70 6.75 -0.38
N VAL A 130 6.70 5.88 -0.24
CA VAL A 130 6.71 4.50 -0.76
C VAL A 130 6.59 4.51 -2.28
N GLY A 131 5.71 5.35 -2.83
CA GLY A 131 5.36 5.40 -4.25
C GLY A 131 4.23 4.45 -4.61
N PHE A 132 3.86 4.46 -5.90
CA PHE A 132 2.86 3.56 -6.47
C PHE A 132 3.53 2.43 -7.24
N THR A 133 2.94 1.24 -7.19
CA THR A 133 3.25 0.12 -8.08
C THR A 133 2.86 0.48 -9.51
N VAL A 134 3.70 0.12 -10.48
CA VAL A 134 3.54 0.40 -11.92
C VAL A 134 2.99 -0.82 -12.63
#